data_AF-A0A956NYN5-F1
#
_entry.id   AF-A0A956NYN5-F1
#
_cell.length_a   1.000
_cell.length_b   1.000
_cell.length_c   1.000
_cell.angle_alpha   90.00
_cell.angle_beta   90.00
_cell.angle_gamma   90.00
#
_symmetry.space_group_name_H-M   'P 1'
#
loop_
_entity.id
_entity.type
_entity.pdbx_description
1 polymer ?
#
loop_
_entity_poly.entity_id
_entity_poly.type
_entity_poly.pdbx_seq_one_letter_code
_entity_poly.pdbx_strand_id
1 'polypeptide(L)'
;MKKNHIYMLIVTCLLSLNFFVSIILEHNDVNIAINFFLVLIFMVLALTVKINRRMLKVFVILVSIFVVFLYFLEFYYMFNGDLWITDRILWKIKGIGDVYTYNNLFFRVQIRGNSLIPIAYFITYNFSDLRHQKKILVFLFGGIVIAGNMMYLLSILFFLVLNIVYFNIDKVKRFKLLLIVLLPTSIAIGFSYFMKLIKMKTESSLPIRLDQINVLINDMSNSKIFFLFGKGLGSTLEHPITPFRDYTGATYFELQSLYIFNQLGLLMFCMFIIIVIYLIKENMFKKK
;
A
#
# COMPACT_ATOMS: atom_id res chain seq x y z
N MET A 1 3.42 23.47 -24.61
CA MET A 1 3.65 22.56 -23.46
C MET A 1 2.48 21.58 -23.35
N LYS A 2 2.72 20.25 -23.29
CA LYS A 2 1.61 19.28 -23.10
C LYS A 2 0.93 19.58 -21.76
N LYS A 3 -0.41 19.69 -21.74
CA LYS A 3 -1.26 20.07 -20.60
C LYS A 3 -0.89 19.35 -19.28
N ASN A 4 -0.50 18.08 -19.34
CA ASN A 4 0.11 17.34 -18.22
C ASN A 4 1.28 18.05 -17.51
N HIS A 5 2.19 18.70 -18.23
CA HIS A 5 3.35 19.38 -17.61
C HIS A 5 2.94 20.58 -16.77
N ILE A 6 1.85 21.27 -17.14
CA ILE A 6 1.33 22.40 -16.37
C ILE A 6 0.77 21.89 -15.03
N TYR A 7 -0.06 20.84 -15.05
CA TYR A 7 -0.59 20.26 -13.81
C TYR A 7 0.50 19.65 -12.93
N MET A 8 1.52 19.01 -13.53
CA MET A 8 2.69 18.55 -12.79
C MET A 8 3.37 19.72 -12.08
N LEU A 9 3.67 20.80 -12.81
CA LEU A 9 4.30 22.00 -12.26
C LEU A 9 3.46 22.59 -11.13
N ILE A 10 2.14 22.67 -11.30
CA ILE A 10 1.22 23.16 -10.25
C ILE A 10 1.35 22.29 -9.00
N VAL A 11 1.32 20.95 -9.12
CA VAL A 11 1.44 20.06 -7.95
C VAL A 11 2.81 20.20 -7.31
N THR A 12 3.90 20.21 -8.07
CA THR A 12 5.23 20.40 -7.48
C THR A 12 5.34 21.75 -6.79
N CYS A 13 4.84 22.84 -7.38
CA CYS A 13 4.84 24.15 -6.73
C CYS A 13 4.03 24.15 -5.44
N LEU A 14 2.84 23.55 -5.43
CA LEU A 14 1.99 23.45 -4.24
C LEU A 14 2.65 22.61 -3.13
N LEU A 15 3.20 21.46 -3.48
CA LEU A 15 3.91 20.61 -2.53
C LEU A 15 5.19 21.26 -2.02
N SER A 16 5.92 21.98 -2.87
CA SER A 16 7.11 22.73 -2.45
C SER A 16 6.74 23.87 -1.52
N LEU A 17 5.66 24.60 -1.79
CA LEU A 17 5.15 25.64 -0.90
C LEU A 17 4.77 25.04 0.46
N ASN A 18 4.03 23.92 0.47
CA ASN A 18 3.68 23.22 1.72
C ASN A 18 4.94 22.78 2.47
N PHE A 19 5.92 22.20 1.78
CA PHE A 19 7.21 21.82 2.36
C PHE A 19 7.92 23.00 3.04
N PHE A 20 7.99 24.17 2.39
CA PHE A 20 8.57 25.37 3.00
C PHE A 20 7.77 25.88 4.19
N VAL A 21 6.44 25.91 4.10
CA VAL A 21 5.55 26.25 5.23
C VAL A 21 5.81 25.32 6.42
N SER A 22 5.94 24.02 6.16
CA SER A 22 6.16 22.98 7.18
C SER A 22 7.44 23.21 7.98
N ILE A 23 8.51 23.65 7.32
CA ILE A 23 9.82 23.84 7.96
C ILE A 23 9.91 25.23 8.60
N ILE A 24 9.45 26.27 7.90
CA ILE A 24 9.66 27.66 8.31
C ILE A 24 8.64 28.10 9.36
N LEU A 25 7.37 27.73 9.18
CA LEU A 25 6.28 28.18 10.05
C LEU A 25 5.91 27.15 11.11
N GLU A 26 5.85 25.87 10.72
CA GLU A 26 5.44 24.79 11.64
C GLU A 26 6.63 24.11 12.33
N HIS A 27 7.87 24.45 11.96
CA HIS A 27 9.10 23.92 12.57
C HIS A 27 9.20 22.38 12.59
N ASN A 28 8.60 21.70 11.60
CA ASN A 28 8.66 20.25 11.47
C ASN A 28 10.08 19.75 11.17
N ASP A 29 10.37 18.50 11.56
CA ASP A 29 11.65 17.85 11.25
C ASP A 29 11.88 17.75 9.74
N VAL A 30 13.02 18.28 9.29
CA VAL A 30 13.37 18.39 7.87
C VAL A 30 13.48 17.01 7.21
N ASN A 31 14.05 16.02 7.89
CA ASN A 31 14.23 14.69 7.31
C ASN A 31 12.88 13.99 7.12
N ILE A 32 11.99 14.12 8.11
CA ILE A 32 10.63 13.57 8.02
C ILE A 32 9.85 14.28 6.91
N ALA A 33 9.89 15.61 6.86
CA ALA A 33 9.23 16.40 5.83
C ALA A 33 9.70 16.05 4.41
N ILE A 34 11.01 15.86 4.21
CA ILE A 34 11.59 15.44 2.91
C ILE A 34 11.03 14.10 2.49
N ASN A 35 10.92 13.14 3.42
CA ASN A 35 10.39 11.81 3.10
C ASN A 35 8.94 11.90 2.59
N PHE A 36 8.07 12.65 3.27
CA PHE A 36 6.69 12.84 2.83
C PHE A 36 6.58 13.61 1.52
N PHE A 37 7.39 14.64 1.34
CA PHE A 37 7.47 15.41 0.10
C PHE A 37 7.83 14.51 -1.10
N LEU A 38 8.89 13.69 -0.96
CA LEU A 38 9.32 12.76 -1.99
C LEU A 38 8.25 11.72 -2.32
N VAL A 39 7.56 11.17 -1.30
CA VAL A 39 6.47 10.21 -1.50
C VAL A 39 5.35 10.83 -2.35
N LEU A 40 4.90 12.04 -2.00
CA LEU A 40 3.82 12.72 -2.72
C LEU A 40 4.24 13.09 -4.15
N ILE A 41 5.47 13.57 -4.35
CA ILE A 41 5.99 13.85 -5.69
C ILE A 41 6.09 12.58 -6.52
N PHE A 42 6.63 11.49 -5.98
CA PHE A 42 6.76 10.24 -6.72
C PHE A 42 5.42 9.61 -7.08
N MET A 43 4.39 9.75 -6.24
CA MET A 43 3.02 9.32 -6.57
C MET A 43 2.52 10.01 -7.85
N VAL A 44 2.76 11.31 -8.00
CA VAL A 44 2.27 12.08 -9.14
C VAL A 44 3.15 11.83 -10.37
N LEU A 45 4.48 11.79 -10.20
CA LEU A 45 5.42 11.47 -11.28
C LEU A 45 5.14 10.09 -11.87
N ALA A 46 4.83 9.09 -11.04
CA ALA A 46 4.49 7.74 -11.50
C ALA A 46 3.35 7.72 -12.51
N LEU A 47 2.42 8.68 -12.46
CA LEU A 47 1.32 8.80 -13.43
C LEU A 47 1.78 9.30 -14.79
N THR A 48 2.88 10.05 -14.88
CA THR A 48 3.36 10.68 -16.13
C THR A 48 4.49 9.93 -16.81
N VAL A 49 5.13 8.99 -16.11
CA VAL A 49 6.21 8.18 -16.67
C VAL A 49 5.69 7.36 -17.84
N LYS A 50 6.35 7.50 -19.00
CA LYS A 50 6.11 6.63 -20.14
C LYS A 50 6.58 5.23 -19.80
N ILE A 51 5.68 4.28 -19.97
CA ILE A 51 5.94 2.88 -19.65
C ILE A 51 6.91 2.28 -20.68
N ASN A 52 8.11 1.93 -20.24
CA ASN A 52 9.03 1.11 -21.04
C ASN A 52 8.76 -0.38 -20.78
N ARG A 53 8.26 -1.10 -21.80
CA ARG A 53 7.93 -2.53 -21.69
C ARG A 53 9.13 -3.38 -21.26
N ARG A 54 10.38 -3.03 -21.64
CA ARG A 54 11.57 -3.77 -21.21
C ARG A 54 11.80 -3.63 -19.71
N MET A 55 11.64 -2.42 -19.17
CA MET A 55 11.77 -2.17 -17.72
C MET A 55 10.70 -2.90 -16.92
N LEU A 56 9.47 -2.98 -17.43
CA LEU A 56 8.42 -3.77 -16.78
C LEU A 56 8.76 -5.26 -16.73
N LYS A 57 9.33 -5.81 -17.81
CA LYS A 57 9.78 -7.21 -17.82
C LYS A 57 10.87 -7.45 -16.78
N VAL A 58 11.87 -6.57 -16.72
CA VAL A 58 12.93 -6.65 -15.69
C VAL A 58 12.34 -6.56 -14.29
N PHE A 59 11.43 -5.63 -14.05
CA PHE A 59 10.73 -5.51 -12.76
C PHE A 59 9.99 -6.80 -12.37
N VAL A 60 9.21 -7.38 -13.28
CA VAL A 60 8.49 -8.64 -13.02
C VAL A 60 9.47 -9.79 -12.75
N ILE A 61 10.60 -9.85 -13.44
CA ILE A 61 11.65 -10.87 -13.19
C ILE A 61 12.24 -10.70 -11.78
N LEU A 62 12.63 -9.48 -11.39
CA LEU A 62 13.19 -9.21 -10.07
C LEU A 62 12.20 -9.54 -8.95
N VAL A 63 10.94 -9.16 -9.11
CA VAL A 63 9.89 -9.52 -8.14
C VAL A 63 9.63 -11.03 -8.13
N SER A 64 9.73 -11.70 -9.28
CA SER A 64 9.60 -13.17 -9.33
C SER A 64 10.73 -13.86 -8.57
N ILE A 65 11.97 -13.38 -8.69
CA ILE A 65 13.11 -13.88 -7.88
C ILE A 65 12.85 -13.65 -6.40
N PHE A 66 12.33 -12.47 -6.02
CA PHE A 66 11.94 -12.19 -4.65
C PHE A 66 10.84 -13.14 -4.14
N VAL A 67 9.87 -13.49 -4.98
CA VAL A 67 8.84 -14.47 -4.65
C VAL A 67 9.43 -15.88 -4.48
N VAL A 68 10.41 -16.29 -5.31
CA VAL A 68 11.14 -17.57 -5.11
C VAL A 68 11.77 -17.60 -3.72
N PHE A 69 12.38 -16.50 -3.28
CA PHE A 69 12.95 -16.38 -1.93
C PHE A 69 11.88 -16.50 -0.83
N LEU A 70 10.68 -15.94 -1.02
CA LEU A 70 9.58 -16.12 -0.07
C LEU A 70 9.09 -17.56 0.01
N TYR A 71 8.97 -18.26 -1.13
CA TYR A 71 8.66 -19.70 -1.12
C TYR A 71 9.75 -20.49 -0.38
N PHE A 72 11.02 -20.20 -0.66
CA PHE A 72 12.13 -20.85 0.05
C PHE A 72 12.02 -20.67 1.56
N LEU A 73 11.75 -19.46 2.04
CA LEU A 73 11.58 -19.20 3.47
C LEU A 73 10.38 -19.92 4.07
N GLU A 74 9.25 -19.94 3.36
CA GLU A 74 8.06 -20.66 3.81
C GLU A 74 8.33 -22.16 3.96
N PHE A 75 8.94 -22.79 2.95
CA PHE A 75 9.37 -24.18 3.04
C PHE A 75 10.43 -24.39 4.14
N TYR A 76 11.41 -23.50 4.25
CA TYR A 76 12.43 -23.58 5.30
C TYR A 76 11.81 -23.63 6.69
N TYR A 77 10.84 -22.77 7.00
CA TYR A 77 10.16 -22.79 8.29
C TYR A 77 9.22 -23.99 8.45
N MET A 78 8.57 -24.42 7.37
CA MET A 78 7.74 -25.64 7.38
C MET A 78 8.55 -26.89 7.75
N PHE A 79 9.80 -27.00 7.26
CA PHE A 79 10.67 -28.16 7.55
C PHE A 79 11.47 -28.03 8.84
N ASN A 80 11.75 -26.81 9.31
CA ASN A 80 12.60 -26.59 10.48
C ASN A 80 11.84 -26.11 11.74
N GLY A 81 10.50 -26.15 11.72
CA GLY A 81 9.68 -25.90 12.90
C GLY A 81 10.00 -24.55 13.55
N ASP A 82 10.26 -24.55 14.86
CA ASP A 82 10.30 -23.37 15.75
C ASP A 82 11.39 -22.31 15.45
N LEU A 83 12.27 -22.52 14.46
CA LEU A 83 13.28 -21.51 14.07
C LEU A 83 12.65 -20.16 13.70
N TRP A 84 11.40 -20.16 13.22
CA TRP A 84 10.66 -18.93 12.92
C TRP A 84 10.50 -18.01 14.14
N ILE A 85 10.50 -18.54 15.37
CA ILE A 85 10.34 -17.74 16.60
C ILE A 85 11.59 -16.86 16.81
N THR A 86 12.77 -17.46 16.68
CA THR A 86 14.04 -16.74 16.81
C THR A 86 14.19 -15.73 15.69
N ASP A 87 13.91 -16.13 14.44
CA ASP A 87 13.99 -15.23 13.29
C ASP A 87 12.97 -14.09 13.40
N ARG A 88 11.76 -14.35 13.90
CA ARG A 88 10.75 -13.32 14.17
C ARG A 88 11.27 -12.22 15.10
N ILE A 89 11.89 -12.61 16.21
CA ILE A 89 12.43 -11.65 17.19
C ILE A 89 13.54 -10.83 16.53
N LEU A 90 14.48 -11.48 15.85
CA LEU A 90 15.57 -10.82 15.15
C LEU A 90 15.08 -9.87 14.05
N TRP A 91 14.08 -10.27 13.28
CA TRP A 91 13.54 -9.48 12.18
C TRP A 91 12.79 -8.25 12.68
N LYS A 92 12.06 -8.36 13.79
CA LYS A 92 11.40 -7.21 14.43
C LYS A 92 12.42 -6.22 14.97
N ILE A 93 13.47 -6.69 15.66
CA ILE A 93 14.53 -5.83 16.19
C ILE A 93 15.26 -5.11 15.07
N LYS A 94 15.59 -5.80 13.97
CA LYS A 94 16.26 -5.22 12.80
C LYS A 94 15.31 -4.45 11.88
N GLY A 95 14.01 -4.45 12.16
CA GLY A 95 12.98 -3.84 11.32
C GLY A 95 12.85 -4.45 9.92
N ILE A 96 13.34 -5.68 9.70
CA ILE A 96 13.34 -6.37 8.39
C ILE A 96 11.91 -6.76 7.99
N GLY A 97 11.12 -7.19 8.97
CA GLY A 97 9.83 -7.81 8.73
C GLY A 97 9.27 -8.54 9.94
N ASP A 98 8.29 -9.39 9.68
CA ASP A 98 7.69 -10.32 10.63
C ASP A 98 7.56 -11.70 9.97
N VAL A 99 7.73 -12.76 10.76
CA VAL A 99 7.38 -14.13 10.35
C VAL A 99 6.58 -14.77 11.45
N TYR A 100 5.46 -15.40 11.10
CA TYR A 100 4.59 -16.04 12.08
C TYR A 100 3.67 -17.06 11.44
N THR A 101 3.18 -17.96 12.26
CA THR A 101 2.17 -18.96 11.89
C THR A 101 1.05 -18.97 12.93
N TYR A 102 -0.08 -19.57 12.58
CA TYR A 102 -1.20 -19.80 13.48
C TYR A 102 -1.55 -21.29 13.66
N ASN A 103 -0.97 -22.16 12.84
CA ASN A 103 -1.29 -23.58 12.79
C ASN A 103 -0.04 -24.46 12.57
N ASN A 104 1.17 -23.88 12.55
CA ASN A 104 2.44 -24.53 12.25
C ASN A 104 2.54 -25.24 10.88
N LEU A 105 1.51 -25.13 10.04
CA LEU A 105 1.49 -25.70 8.68
C LEU A 105 1.78 -24.66 7.61
N PHE A 106 1.46 -23.40 7.88
CA PHE A 106 1.64 -22.31 6.94
C PHE A 106 2.28 -21.10 7.61
N PHE A 107 3.36 -20.61 7.02
CA PHE A 107 4.12 -19.48 7.55
C PHE A 107 3.87 -18.23 6.73
N ARG A 108 3.47 -17.16 7.44
CA ARG A 108 3.34 -15.84 6.86
C ARG A 108 4.69 -15.15 6.95
N VAL A 109 5.25 -14.84 5.79
CA VAL A 109 6.58 -14.23 5.68
C VAL A 109 6.41 -12.79 5.19
N GLN A 110 6.44 -11.84 6.12
CA GLN A 110 6.21 -10.42 5.87
C GLN A 110 7.53 -9.66 5.87
N ILE A 111 8.13 -9.46 4.70
CA ILE A 111 9.41 -8.74 4.57
C ILE A 111 9.16 -7.40 3.87
N ARG A 112 10.02 -6.40 4.13
CA ARG A 112 10.04 -5.16 3.35
C ARG A 112 10.10 -5.48 1.86
N GLY A 113 9.22 -4.85 1.08
CA GLY A 113 9.11 -5.08 -0.37
C GLY A 113 8.00 -6.04 -0.79
N ASN A 114 7.34 -6.75 0.14
CA ASN A 114 6.19 -7.61 -0.21
C ASN A 114 5.06 -6.87 -0.95
N SER A 115 4.93 -5.55 -0.74
CA SER A 115 3.97 -4.70 -1.45
C SER A 115 4.22 -4.58 -2.97
N LEU A 116 5.41 -4.94 -3.44
CA LEU A 116 5.75 -4.96 -4.86
C LEU A 116 5.10 -6.14 -5.60
N ILE A 117 4.74 -7.22 -4.90
CA ILE A 117 4.19 -8.44 -5.52
C ILE A 117 2.80 -8.19 -6.12
N PRO A 118 1.84 -7.53 -5.42
CA PRO A 118 0.56 -7.13 -6.03
C PRO A 118 0.75 -6.20 -7.23
N ILE A 119 1.73 -5.29 -7.19
CA ILE A 119 2.03 -4.38 -8.31
C ILE A 119 2.52 -5.19 -9.52
N ALA A 120 3.44 -6.13 -9.31
CA ALA A 120 3.90 -7.04 -10.37
C ALA A 120 2.76 -7.90 -10.91
N TYR A 121 1.81 -8.32 -10.06
CA TYR A 121 0.60 -9.01 -10.49
C TYR A 121 -0.26 -8.14 -11.41
N PHE A 122 -0.54 -6.88 -11.05
CA PHE A 122 -1.33 -5.95 -11.88
C PHE A 122 -0.66 -5.66 -13.23
N ILE A 123 0.65 -5.47 -13.23
CA ILE A 123 1.45 -5.28 -14.44
C ILE A 123 1.36 -6.56 -15.29
N THR A 124 1.67 -7.72 -14.72
CA THR A 124 1.63 -8.98 -15.47
C THR A 124 0.24 -9.25 -16.05
N TYR A 125 -0.84 -8.88 -15.35
CA TYR A 125 -2.21 -9.04 -15.82
C TYR A 125 -2.51 -8.18 -17.06
N ASN A 126 -2.12 -6.91 -17.04
CA ASN A 126 -2.43 -5.96 -18.13
C ASN A 126 -1.44 -6.01 -19.30
N PHE A 127 -0.21 -6.50 -19.12
CA PHE A 127 0.80 -6.59 -20.16
C PHE A 127 0.89 -8.02 -20.71
N SER A 128 0.04 -8.33 -21.70
CA SER A 128 -0.14 -9.64 -22.34
C SER A 128 1.08 -10.24 -23.03
N ASP A 129 2.15 -9.46 -23.24
CA ASP A 129 3.30 -9.85 -24.07
C ASP A 129 4.34 -10.73 -23.33
N LEU A 130 4.02 -11.18 -22.12
CA LEU A 130 4.87 -12.09 -21.36
C LEU A 130 4.58 -13.55 -21.75
N ARG A 131 5.60 -14.23 -22.27
CA ARG A 131 5.53 -15.68 -22.51
C ARG A 131 5.24 -16.37 -21.18
N HIS A 132 4.13 -17.13 -21.11
CA HIS A 132 3.62 -17.78 -19.89
C HIS A 132 2.97 -16.87 -18.83
N GLN A 133 2.42 -15.72 -19.22
CA GLN A 133 1.69 -14.78 -18.35
C GLN A 133 0.83 -15.45 -17.25
N LYS A 134 -0.03 -16.41 -17.61
CA LYS A 134 -0.93 -17.10 -16.65
C LYS A 134 -0.15 -17.83 -15.55
N LYS A 135 0.96 -18.49 -15.89
CA LYS A 135 1.80 -19.21 -14.92
C LYS A 135 2.47 -18.21 -13.97
N ILE A 136 2.96 -17.09 -14.50
CA ILE A 136 3.56 -16.01 -13.69
C ILE A 136 2.52 -15.42 -12.73
N LEU A 137 1.28 -15.19 -13.18
CA LEU A 137 0.20 -14.69 -12.31
C LEU A 137 -0.09 -15.64 -11.14
N VAL A 138 -0.22 -16.94 -11.40
CA VAL A 138 -0.43 -17.95 -10.34
C VAL A 138 0.76 -17.97 -9.38
N PHE A 139 1.98 -17.91 -9.92
CA PHE A 139 3.21 -17.89 -9.12
C PHE A 139 3.29 -16.66 -8.20
N LEU A 140 3.05 -15.47 -8.74
CA LEU A 140 3.00 -14.22 -7.97
C LEU A 140 1.87 -14.24 -6.93
N PHE A 141 0.71 -14.78 -7.29
CA PHE A 141 -0.41 -14.92 -6.37
C PHE A 141 -0.08 -15.78 -5.15
N GLY A 142 0.61 -16.91 -5.32
CA GLY A 142 1.07 -17.69 -4.17
C GLY A 142 2.08 -16.93 -3.29
N GLY A 143 2.95 -16.10 -3.89
CA GLY A 143 3.80 -15.17 -3.12
C GLY A 143 3.00 -14.14 -2.31
N ILE A 144 1.88 -13.66 -2.83
CA ILE A 144 0.94 -12.77 -2.11
C ILE A 144 0.28 -13.50 -0.94
N VAL A 145 -0.09 -14.77 -1.12
CA VAL A 145 -0.64 -15.60 -0.05
C VAL A 145 0.39 -15.81 1.05
N ILE A 146 1.64 -16.16 0.71
CA ILE A 146 2.77 -16.30 1.66
C ILE A 146 3.05 -15.00 2.41
N ALA A 147 2.98 -13.86 1.73
CA ALA A 147 3.10 -12.56 2.38
C ALA A 147 2.00 -12.32 3.45
N GLY A 148 0.88 -13.03 3.39
CA GLY A 148 -0.10 -13.10 4.47
C GLY A 148 -0.77 -11.77 4.83
N ASN A 149 -0.70 -10.76 3.94
CA ASN A 149 -1.30 -9.45 4.15
C ASN A 149 -2.66 -9.37 3.46
N MET A 150 -3.73 -9.27 4.26
CA MET A 150 -5.11 -9.20 3.77
C MET A 150 -5.35 -8.03 2.80
N MET A 151 -4.63 -6.92 2.98
CA MET A 151 -4.76 -5.75 2.11
C MET A 151 -4.31 -6.05 0.68
N TYR A 152 -3.35 -6.97 0.49
CA TYR A 152 -2.90 -7.38 -0.84
C TYR A 152 -3.93 -8.25 -1.56
N LEU A 153 -4.63 -9.13 -0.84
CA LEU A 153 -5.71 -9.93 -1.41
C LEU A 153 -6.91 -9.04 -1.80
N LEU A 154 -7.26 -8.11 -0.91
CA LEU A 154 -8.31 -7.12 -1.17
C LEU A 154 -7.96 -6.20 -2.34
N SER A 155 -6.70 -5.78 -2.48
CA SER A 155 -6.28 -4.95 -3.61
C SER A 155 -6.37 -5.69 -4.94
N ILE A 156 -6.06 -6.99 -4.98
CA ILE A 156 -6.30 -7.83 -6.17
C ILE A 156 -7.77 -7.94 -6.48
N LEU A 157 -8.60 -8.24 -5.48
CA LEU A 157 -10.04 -8.33 -5.68
C LEU A 157 -10.60 -7.03 -6.26
N PHE A 158 -10.23 -5.89 -5.65
CA PHE A 158 -10.64 -4.57 -6.10
C PHE A 158 -10.15 -4.28 -7.53
N PHE A 159 -8.88 -4.56 -7.83
CA PHE A 159 -8.31 -4.41 -9.17
C PHE A 159 -9.09 -5.23 -10.21
N LEU A 160 -9.42 -6.48 -9.91
CA LEU A 160 -10.17 -7.34 -10.82
C LEU A 160 -11.60 -6.85 -11.04
N VAL A 161 -12.29 -6.42 -9.98
CA VAL A 161 -13.63 -5.81 -10.08
C VAL A 161 -13.59 -4.57 -10.96
N LEU A 162 -12.64 -3.65 -10.73
CA LEU A 162 -12.48 -2.46 -11.57
C LEU A 162 -12.17 -2.80 -13.02
N ASN A 163 -11.28 -3.77 -13.25
CA ASN A 163 -10.91 -4.20 -14.60
C ASN A 163 -12.13 -4.77 -15.35
N ILE A 164 -12.96 -5.57 -14.66
CA ILE A 164 -14.21 -6.11 -15.20
C ILE A 164 -15.20 -5.00 -15.55
N VAL A 165 -15.41 -4.04 -14.64
CA VAL A 165 -16.37 -2.93 -14.85
C VAL A 165 -15.92 -2.04 -16.01
N TYR A 166 -14.62 -1.75 -16.11
CA TYR A 166 -14.10 -0.75 -17.04
C TYR A 166 -13.79 -1.29 -18.46
N PHE A 167 -13.36 -2.55 -18.58
CA PHE A 167 -12.93 -3.13 -19.87
C PHE A 167 -13.97 -4.05 -20.53
N ASN A 168 -15.18 -4.14 -19.97
CA ASN A 168 -16.35 -4.78 -20.59
C ASN A 168 -16.11 -6.22 -21.11
N ILE A 169 -15.24 -6.99 -20.44
CA ILE A 169 -14.88 -8.38 -20.79
C ILE A 169 -16.13 -9.29 -20.75
N ASP A 170 -16.26 -10.32 -21.58
CA ASP A 170 -17.45 -11.21 -21.58
C ASP A 170 -17.85 -11.77 -20.20
N LYS A 171 -19.16 -11.79 -19.88
CA LYS A 171 -19.73 -12.22 -18.58
C LYS A 171 -19.24 -13.60 -18.09
N VAL A 172 -18.99 -14.56 -18.98
CA VAL A 172 -18.52 -15.91 -18.62
C VAL A 172 -17.02 -15.93 -18.23
N LYS A 173 -16.20 -15.06 -18.85
CA LYS A 173 -14.80 -14.86 -18.43
C LYS A 173 -14.75 -14.13 -17.08
N ARG A 174 -15.70 -13.22 -16.79
CA ARG A 174 -15.84 -12.51 -15.49
C ARG A 174 -15.96 -13.48 -14.31
N PHE A 175 -16.81 -14.49 -14.44
CA PHE A 175 -17.09 -15.45 -13.36
C PHE A 175 -15.91 -16.40 -13.10
N LYS A 176 -15.28 -16.92 -14.17
CA LYS A 176 -14.11 -17.81 -14.05
C LYS A 176 -12.91 -17.11 -13.41
N LEU A 177 -12.69 -15.83 -13.69
CA LEU A 177 -11.54 -15.09 -13.17
C LEU A 177 -11.73 -14.70 -11.68
N LEU A 178 -12.95 -14.35 -11.27
CA LEU A 178 -13.29 -14.16 -9.86
C LEU A 178 -13.17 -15.45 -9.07
N LEU A 179 -13.64 -16.58 -9.61
CA LEU A 179 -13.48 -17.90 -8.99
C LEU A 179 -12.01 -18.28 -8.80
N ILE A 180 -11.12 -18.01 -9.76
CA ILE A 180 -9.68 -18.30 -9.65
C ILE A 180 -8.99 -17.51 -8.54
N VAL A 181 -9.50 -16.33 -8.16
CA VAL A 181 -8.95 -15.56 -7.03
C VAL A 181 -9.64 -15.91 -5.72
N LEU A 182 -10.95 -16.13 -5.74
CA LEU A 182 -11.74 -16.44 -4.54
C LEU A 182 -11.47 -17.86 -4.02
N LEU A 183 -11.30 -18.86 -4.90
CA LEU A 183 -11.04 -20.26 -4.52
C LEU A 183 -9.73 -20.44 -3.74
N PRO A 184 -8.57 -19.90 -4.18
CA PRO A 184 -7.35 -19.98 -3.40
C PRO A 184 -7.43 -19.21 -2.08
N THR A 185 -8.16 -18.08 -2.04
CA THR A 185 -8.38 -17.36 -0.77
C THR A 185 -9.29 -18.12 0.19
N SER A 186 -10.25 -18.91 -0.29
CA SER A 186 -11.09 -19.75 0.57
C SER A 186 -10.42 -21.08 0.95
N ILE A 187 -9.53 -21.61 0.11
CA ILE A 187 -8.77 -22.85 0.37
C ILE A 187 -7.60 -22.60 1.34
N ALA A 188 -6.88 -21.47 1.20
CA ALA A 188 -5.82 -21.09 2.14
C ALA A 188 -6.36 -20.67 3.52
N ILE A 189 -7.66 -20.37 3.59
CA ILE A 189 -8.31 -19.83 4.78
C ILE A 189 -9.59 -20.63 5.03
N GLY A 190 -9.46 -21.84 5.57
CA GLY A 190 -10.63 -22.60 6.03
C GLY A 190 -11.57 -21.70 6.85
N PHE A 191 -12.88 -21.88 6.69
CA PHE A 191 -13.89 -20.96 7.25
C PHE A 191 -13.71 -20.68 8.76
N SER A 192 -13.30 -21.70 9.53
CA SER A 192 -12.99 -21.57 10.97
C SER A 192 -11.80 -20.64 11.24
N TYR A 193 -10.75 -20.73 10.41
CA TYR A 193 -9.60 -19.85 10.48
C TYR A 193 -9.91 -18.43 10.01
N PHE A 194 -10.77 -18.28 8.99
CA PHE A 194 -11.26 -16.97 8.54
C PHE A 194 -12.02 -16.25 9.65
N MET A 195 -12.94 -16.96 10.32
CA MET A 195 -13.70 -16.40 11.45
C MET A 195 -12.79 -16.03 12.62
N LYS A 196 -11.78 -16.84 12.94
CA LYS A 196 -10.77 -16.51 13.96
C LYS A 196 -9.96 -15.27 13.58
N LEU A 197 -9.55 -15.13 12.32
CA LEU A 197 -8.85 -13.96 11.81
C LEU A 197 -9.69 -12.68 11.86
N ILE A 198 -10.98 -12.77 11.50
CA ILE A 198 -11.91 -11.64 11.63
C ILE A 198 -11.99 -11.23 13.10
N LYS A 199 -12.26 -12.17 14.01
CA LYS A 199 -12.38 -11.92 15.45
C LYS A 199 -11.13 -11.22 16.01
N MET A 200 -9.94 -11.74 15.69
CA MET A 200 -8.68 -11.13 16.11
C MET A 200 -8.51 -9.71 15.54
N LYS A 201 -8.88 -9.47 14.28
CA LYS A 201 -8.80 -8.14 13.67
C LYS A 201 -9.78 -7.14 14.29
N THR A 202 -10.99 -7.58 14.65
CA THR A 202 -11.97 -6.75 15.35
C THR A 202 -11.55 -6.41 16.78
N GLU A 203 -10.88 -7.33 17.48
CA GLU A 203 -10.49 -7.12 18.89
C GLU A 203 -9.19 -6.32 19.03
N SER A 204 -8.23 -6.47 18.11
CA SER A 204 -6.89 -5.86 18.25
C SER A 204 -6.59 -4.71 17.29
N SER A 205 -6.92 -4.84 16.00
CA SER A 205 -6.51 -3.86 14.97
C SER A 205 -7.56 -2.78 14.71
N LEU A 206 -8.84 -3.12 14.77
CA LEU A 206 -9.91 -2.15 14.52
C LEU A 206 -9.95 -1.04 15.60
N PRO A 207 -9.80 -1.34 16.91
CA PRO A 207 -9.80 -0.31 17.94
C PRO A 207 -8.63 0.66 17.78
N ILE A 208 -7.43 0.15 17.46
CA ILE A 208 -6.26 0.98 17.17
C ILE A 208 -6.51 1.91 15.97
N ARG A 209 -7.17 1.42 14.92
CA ARG A 209 -7.50 2.27 13.76
C ARG A 209 -8.54 3.34 14.10
N LEU A 210 -9.56 3.02 14.88
CA LEU A 210 -10.54 4.01 15.36
C LEU A 210 -9.88 5.06 16.26
N ASP A 211 -8.97 4.63 17.12
CA ASP A 211 -8.17 5.49 17.98
C ASP A 211 -7.28 6.44 17.16
N GLN A 212 -6.60 5.92 16.12
CA GLN A 212 -5.86 6.75 15.15
C GLN A 212 -6.75 7.77 14.43
N ILE A 213 -7.99 7.40 14.07
CA ILE A 213 -8.95 8.34 13.47
C ILE A 213 -9.21 9.49 14.44
N ASN A 214 -9.56 9.16 15.68
CA ASN A 214 -9.90 10.16 16.69
C ASN A 214 -8.73 11.10 16.96
N VAL A 215 -7.53 10.54 17.17
CA VAL A 215 -6.32 11.32 17.43
C VAL A 215 -6.00 12.26 16.26
N LEU A 216 -6.00 11.77 15.01
CA LEU A 216 -5.67 12.59 13.85
C LEU A 216 -6.75 13.64 13.55
N ILE A 217 -8.04 13.32 13.74
CA ILE A 217 -9.14 14.27 13.55
C ILE A 217 -9.09 15.35 14.62
N ASN A 218 -8.93 14.98 15.88
CA ASN A 218 -8.84 15.93 16.98
C ASN A 218 -7.69 16.91 16.76
N ASP A 219 -6.53 16.38 16.36
CA ASP A 219 -5.34 17.16 16.05
C ASP A 219 -5.56 18.22 14.95
N MET A 220 -6.30 17.88 13.88
CA MET A 220 -6.71 18.85 12.86
C MET A 220 -7.78 19.83 13.35
N SER A 221 -8.70 19.37 14.19
CA SER A 221 -9.85 20.15 14.63
C SER A 221 -9.51 21.25 15.64
N ASN A 222 -8.32 21.17 16.25
CA ASN A 222 -7.81 22.16 17.20
C ASN A 222 -7.69 23.58 16.60
N SER A 223 -7.60 23.69 15.26
CA SER A 223 -7.59 24.99 14.57
C SER A 223 -8.27 24.88 13.22
N LYS A 224 -9.15 25.84 12.89
CA LYS A 224 -9.74 25.95 11.55
C LYS A 224 -8.68 26.10 10.45
N ILE A 225 -7.54 26.73 10.79
CA ILE A 225 -6.42 26.92 9.87
C ILE A 225 -5.77 25.55 9.58
N PHE A 226 -5.47 24.76 10.61
CA PHE A 226 -4.89 23.43 10.45
C PHE A 226 -5.84 22.47 9.74
N PHE A 227 -7.15 22.55 9.96
CA PHE A 227 -8.10 21.77 9.20
C PHE A 227 -8.06 22.09 7.69
N LEU A 228 -7.93 23.36 7.33
CA LEU A 228 -7.93 23.80 5.92
C LEU A 228 -6.59 23.60 5.21
N PHE A 229 -5.48 23.89 5.88
CA PHE A 229 -4.13 23.95 5.31
C PHE A 229 -3.17 22.85 5.81
N GLY A 230 -3.61 22.08 6.80
CA GLY A 230 -2.82 21.02 7.42
C GLY A 230 -1.82 21.56 8.43
N LYS A 231 -1.12 20.63 9.09
CA LYS A 231 0.04 20.93 9.96
C LYS A 231 1.38 20.92 9.23
N GLY A 232 1.35 20.80 7.91
CA GLY A 232 2.54 20.68 7.09
C GLY A 232 3.09 19.24 7.01
N LEU A 233 3.91 19.02 6.01
CA LEU A 233 4.65 17.79 5.78
C LEU A 233 5.59 17.48 6.95
N GLY A 234 5.58 16.20 7.34
CA GLY A 234 6.39 15.71 8.44
C GLY A 234 5.93 16.15 9.82
N SER A 235 4.72 16.71 9.95
CA SER A 235 4.12 17.00 11.26
C SER A 235 4.02 15.73 12.09
N THR A 236 4.42 15.82 13.34
CA THR A 236 4.19 14.76 14.32
C THR A 236 3.15 15.20 15.32
N LEU A 237 2.54 14.24 15.99
CA LEU A 237 1.58 14.55 17.03
C LEU A 237 2.32 14.83 18.35
N GLU A 238 1.94 15.91 19.01
CA GLU A 238 2.43 16.29 20.33
C GLU A 238 1.47 15.73 21.38
N HIS A 239 1.95 14.78 22.19
CA HIS A 239 1.25 14.23 23.35
C HIS A 239 -0.10 13.48 23.16
N PRO A 240 -0.32 12.61 22.16
CA PRO A 240 -1.52 11.79 22.07
C PRO A 240 -1.26 10.45 22.74
N ILE A 241 -1.32 10.44 24.06
CA ILE A 241 -1.26 9.21 24.84
C ILE A 241 -2.69 8.70 25.01
N THR A 242 -2.98 7.53 24.43
CA THR A 242 -4.27 6.86 24.56
C THR A 242 -4.11 5.53 25.31
N PRO A 243 -5.20 4.90 25.78
CA PRO A 243 -5.14 3.56 26.37
C PRO A 243 -4.58 2.49 25.42
N PHE A 244 -4.59 2.76 24.11
CA PHE A 244 -4.12 1.82 23.09
C PHE A 244 -2.63 2.03 22.76
N ARG A 245 -2.16 3.29 22.70
CA ARG A 245 -0.80 3.60 22.25
C ARG A 245 -0.39 5.04 22.60
N ASP A 246 0.92 5.23 22.75
CA ASP A 246 1.53 6.56 22.68
C ASP A 246 1.90 6.90 21.22
N TYR A 247 1.28 7.94 20.67
CA TYR A 247 1.53 8.44 19.32
C TYR A 247 2.49 9.64 19.26
N THR A 248 3.11 10.01 20.38
CA THR A 248 4.03 11.15 20.44
C THR A 248 5.19 10.93 19.48
N GLY A 249 5.43 11.87 18.57
CA GLY A 249 6.50 11.76 17.57
C GLY A 249 6.28 10.67 16.52
N ALA A 250 5.08 10.07 16.45
CA ALA A 250 4.82 8.98 15.49
C ALA A 250 4.80 9.51 14.05
N THR A 251 5.57 8.85 13.18
CA THR A 251 5.64 9.12 11.73
C THR A 251 4.92 8.05 10.89
N TYR A 252 4.41 7.01 11.54
CA TYR A 252 3.70 5.91 10.89
C TYR A 252 2.36 5.65 11.56
N PHE A 253 1.30 5.80 10.76
CA PHE A 253 -0.07 5.44 11.08
C PHE A 253 -0.53 4.32 10.14
N GLU A 254 -1.44 3.45 10.58
CA GLU A 254 -2.03 2.45 9.69
C GLU A 254 -2.90 3.14 8.63
N LEU A 255 -3.55 4.24 9.02
CA LEU A 255 -4.39 5.08 8.15
C LEU A 255 -3.57 6.17 7.47
N GLN A 256 -2.62 5.76 6.62
CA GLN A 256 -1.70 6.69 5.93
C GLN A 256 -2.40 7.78 5.13
N SER A 257 -3.54 7.48 4.48
CA SER A 257 -4.30 8.50 3.75
C SER A 257 -4.87 9.58 4.67
N LEU A 258 -5.27 9.21 5.90
CA LEU A 258 -5.76 10.17 6.90
C LEU A 258 -4.61 11.00 7.48
N TYR A 259 -3.44 10.39 7.65
CA TYR A 259 -2.25 11.12 8.08
C TYR A 259 -1.75 12.11 7.01
N ILE A 260 -1.76 11.72 5.74
CA ILE A 260 -1.50 12.64 4.61
C ILE A 260 -2.53 13.78 4.61
N PHE A 261 -3.80 13.50 4.91
CA PHE A 261 -4.83 14.53 5.05
C PHE A 261 -4.56 15.47 6.24
N ASN A 262 -4.11 14.97 7.38
CA ASN A 262 -3.68 15.79 8.52
C ASN A 262 -2.50 16.73 8.17
N GLN A 263 -1.54 16.25 7.38
CA GLN A 263 -0.39 17.04 6.94
C GLN A 263 -0.76 18.10 5.89
N LEU A 264 -1.60 17.75 4.92
CA LEU A 264 -1.95 18.63 3.79
C LEU A 264 -3.16 19.55 4.07
N GLY A 265 -4.03 19.17 5.00
CA GLY A 265 -5.33 19.80 5.19
C GLY A 265 -6.29 19.62 4.03
N LEU A 266 -7.51 20.10 4.21
CA LEU A 266 -8.60 19.89 3.25
C LEU A 266 -8.32 20.45 1.87
N LEU A 267 -7.82 21.68 1.77
CA LEU A 267 -7.67 22.35 0.48
C LEU A 267 -6.59 21.68 -0.37
N MET A 268 -5.39 21.49 0.18
CA MET A 268 -4.30 20.88 -0.58
C MET A 268 -4.54 19.40 -0.85
N PHE A 269 -5.14 18.66 0.08
CA PHE A 269 -5.50 17.26 -0.16
C PHE A 269 -6.51 17.12 -1.31
N CYS A 270 -7.58 17.93 -1.31
CA CYS A 270 -8.56 17.93 -2.40
C CYS A 270 -7.92 18.29 -3.75
N MET A 271 -7.09 19.33 -3.80
CA MET A 271 -6.36 19.71 -5.02
C MET A 271 -5.45 18.58 -5.51
N PHE A 272 -4.71 17.95 -4.61
CA PHE A 272 -3.84 16.82 -4.92
C PHE A 272 -4.64 15.66 -5.54
N ILE A 273 -5.76 15.27 -4.92
CA ILE A 273 -6.63 14.20 -5.42
C ILE A 273 -7.24 14.57 -6.79
N ILE A 274 -7.72 15.80 -6.98
CA ILE A 274 -8.26 16.27 -8.26
C ILE A 274 -7.21 16.13 -9.37
N ILE A 275 -5.97 16.53 -9.11
CA ILE A 275 -4.90 16.47 -10.11
C ILE A 275 -4.50 15.01 -10.38
N VAL A 276 -4.41 14.17 -9.35
CA VAL A 276 -4.18 12.72 -9.52
C VAL A 276 -5.26 12.09 -10.41
N ILE A 277 -6.54 12.36 -10.13
CA ILE A 277 -7.68 11.86 -10.93
C ILE A 277 -7.59 12.37 -12.37
N TYR A 278 -7.27 13.66 -12.55
CA TYR A 278 -7.10 14.27 -13.86
C TYR A 278 -5.99 13.58 -14.66
N LEU A 279 -4.81 13.37 -14.07
CA LEU A 279 -3.67 12.72 -14.71
C LEU A 279 -3.97 11.26 -15.05
N ILE A 280 -4.66 10.54 -14.16
CA ILE A 280 -5.14 9.17 -14.44
C ILE A 280 -6.04 9.18 -15.67
N LYS A 281 -7.03 10.09 -15.71
CA LYS A 281 -7.94 10.23 -16.85
C LYS A 281 -7.18 10.53 -18.14
N GLU A 282 -6.34 11.57 -18.16
CA GLU A 282 -5.60 11.96 -19.37
C GLU A 282 -4.73 10.81 -19.91
N ASN A 283 -4.09 10.04 -19.04
CA ASN A 283 -3.20 8.95 -19.44
C ASN A 283 -3.92 7.63 -19.77
N MET A 284 -5.11 7.38 -19.21
CA MET A 284 -5.95 6.24 -19.58
C MET A 284 -6.64 6.45 -20.93
N PHE A 285 -7.18 7.64 -21.19
CA PHE A 285 -7.95 7.92 -22.41
C PHE A 285 -7.10 8.19 -23.65
N LYS A 286 -5.81 8.51 -23.50
CA LYS A 286 -4.85 8.62 -24.62
C LYS A 286 -4.23 7.29 -25.07
N LYS A 287 -4.52 6.19 -24.36
CA LYS A 287 -4.01 4.83 -24.66
C LYS A 287 -5.02 3.94 -25.39
N LYS A 288 -6.16 4.49 -25.81
CA LYS A 288 -7.00 3.94 -26.87
C LYS A 288 -6.65 4.63 -28.18
#